data_AF-A0A6N3QKG8-F1
#
_entry.id   AF-A0A6N3QKG8-F1
#
_cell.length_a   1.000
_cell.length_b   1.000
_cell.length_c   1.000
_cell.angle_alpha   90.00
_cell.angle_beta   90.00
_cell.angle_gamma   90.00
#
_symmetry.space_group_name_H-M   'P 1'
#
loop_
_entity.id
_entity.type
_entity.pdbx_description
1 polymer ?
#
loop_
_entity_poly.entity_id
_entity_poly.type
_entity_poly.pdbx_seq_one_letter_code
_entity_poly.pdbx_strand_id
1 'polypeptide(L)'
;MAALACIAQNDSQQLLDEIVQQEGLEYATEVVIARLFIARCYESDPLVVTLQYQDEDYGYGYRSETYNEFDLRLRKHLSLAEESCWQRCADKLIAALPGITKVRRPFIALILPEKPEIANELVGLECPRTHFHSKKWLKVVANDPTAVRKLEHYWSQDIFSDREASYMSHENHFGYAALRDPLIISPKRNHV
;
A
#
# COMPACT_ATOMS: atom_id res chain seq x y z
N MET A 1 -20.67 2.57 0.93
CA MET A 1 -21.12 1.16 1.08
C MET A 1 -21.23 0.42 -0.26
N ALA A 2 -21.87 0.97 -1.31
CA ALA A 2 -21.98 0.29 -2.61
C ALA A 2 -20.61 -0.02 -3.28
N ALA A 3 -19.65 0.92 -3.22
CA ALA A 3 -18.30 0.71 -3.77
C ALA A 3 -17.57 -0.47 -3.09
N LEU A 4 -17.62 -0.58 -1.76
CA LEU A 4 -16.97 -1.67 -1.02
C LEU A 4 -17.58 -3.06 -1.35
N ALA A 5 -18.89 -3.12 -1.60
CA ALA A 5 -19.56 -4.37 -2.01
C ALA A 5 -19.19 -4.80 -3.45
N CYS A 6 -18.99 -3.84 -4.36
CA CYS A 6 -18.49 -4.10 -5.71
C CYS A 6 -17.04 -4.60 -5.67
N ILE A 7 -16.22 -3.96 -4.84
CA ILE A 7 -14.81 -4.33 -4.65
C ILE A 7 -14.65 -5.73 -4.06
N ALA A 8 -15.51 -6.13 -3.12
CA ALA A 8 -15.53 -7.51 -2.60
C ALA A 8 -15.76 -8.57 -3.70
N GLN A 9 -16.30 -8.19 -4.85
CA GLN A 9 -16.56 -9.08 -5.99
C GLN A 9 -15.57 -8.88 -7.15
N ASN A 10 -14.94 -7.70 -7.27
CA ASN A 10 -14.00 -7.35 -8.34
C ASN A 10 -12.92 -6.39 -7.81
N ASP A 11 -11.70 -6.90 -7.64
CA ASP A 11 -10.54 -6.17 -7.11
C ASP A 11 -9.60 -5.66 -8.24
N SER A 12 -10.11 -5.46 -9.45
CA SER A 12 -9.31 -5.10 -10.64
C SER A 12 -8.86 -3.63 -10.69
N GLN A 13 -7.74 -3.34 -11.36
CA GLN A 13 -7.27 -1.97 -11.59
C GLN A 13 -8.29 -1.10 -12.34
N GLN A 14 -9.06 -1.70 -13.23
CA GLN A 14 -10.08 -1.01 -14.04
C GLN A 14 -11.17 -0.40 -13.16
N LEU A 15 -11.53 -1.08 -12.07
CA LEU A 15 -12.53 -0.55 -11.13
C LEU A 15 -12.06 0.75 -10.47
N LEU A 16 -10.78 0.88 -10.13
CA LEU A 16 -10.28 2.16 -9.60
C LEU A 16 -10.32 3.25 -10.68
N ASP A 17 -9.95 2.93 -11.92
CA ASP A 17 -10.01 3.87 -13.05
C ASP A 17 -11.46 4.38 -13.24
N GLU A 18 -12.45 3.50 -13.16
CA GLU A 18 -13.87 3.86 -13.22
C GLU A 18 -14.31 4.76 -12.06
N ILE A 19 -13.92 4.45 -10.82
CA ILE A 19 -14.24 5.27 -9.65
C ILE A 19 -13.62 6.68 -9.80
N VAL A 20 -12.37 6.78 -10.23
CA VAL A 20 -11.71 8.07 -10.46
C VAL A 20 -12.44 8.86 -11.55
N GLN A 21 -12.89 8.20 -12.62
CA GLN A 21 -13.61 8.84 -13.71
C GLN A 21 -15.00 9.34 -13.30
N GLN A 22 -15.72 8.59 -12.46
CA GLN A 22 -17.10 8.91 -12.06
C GLN A 22 -17.17 9.89 -10.88
N GLU A 23 -16.34 9.67 -9.86
CA GLU A 23 -16.46 10.32 -8.55
C GLU A 23 -15.22 11.18 -8.20
N GLY A 24 -14.17 11.09 -9.00
CA GLY A 24 -12.93 11.85 -8.81
C GLY A 24 -11.87 11.15 -7.94
N LEU A 25 -10.64 11.64 -8.05
CA LEU A 25 -9.48 11.04 -7.39
C LEU A 25 -9.54 11.13 -5.86
N GLU A 26 -10.07 12.22 -5.32
CA GLU A 26 -10.22 12.38 -3.88
C GLU A 26 -11.14 11.35 -3.26
N TYR A 27 -12.25 11.02 -3.94
CA TYR A 27 -13.16 9.98 -3.49
C TYR A 27 -12.54 8.59 -3.65
N ALA A 28 -11.86 8.32 -4.78
CA ALA A 28 -11.11 7.08 -4.96
C ALA A 28 -10.06 6.85 -3.86
N THR A 29 -9.43 7.93 -3.39
CA THR A 29 -8.49 7.90 -2.26
C THR A 29 -9.19 7.47 -0.97
N GLU A 30 -10.37 8.01 -0.67
CA GLU A 30 -11.17 7.60 0.50
C GLU A 30 -11.59 6.13 0.43
N VAL A 31 -11.91 5.62 -0.77
CA VAL A 31 -12.22 4.20 -0.99
C VAL A 31 -11.02 3.30 -0.68
N VAL A 32 -9.82 3.68 -1.12
CA VAL A 32 -8.58 2.95 -0.80
C VAL A 32 -8.30 3.02 0.70
N ILE A 33 -8.45 4.18 1.34
CA ILE A 33 -8.33 4.31 2.80
C ILE A 33 -9.30 3.36 3.51
N ALA A 34 -10.57 3.36 3.13
CA ALA A 34 -11.57 2.49 3.73
C ALA A 34 -11.20 1.00 3.59
N ARG A 35 -10.62 0.58 2.46
CA ARG A 35 -10.09 -0.77 2.28
C ARG A 35 -8.91 -1.08 3.21
N LEU A 36 -8.03 -0.12 3.48
CA LEU A 36 -6.92 -0.34 4.41
C LEU A 36 -7.42 -0.66 5.84
N PHE A 37 -8.63 -0.25 6.19
CA PHE A 37 -9.26 -0.58 7.48
C PHE A 37 -10.00 -1.92 7.50
N ILE A 38 -10.22 -2.55 6.34
CA ILE A 38 -11.08 -3.74 6.22
C ILE A 38 -10.25 -4.90 5.65
N ALA A 39 -10.42 -6.10 6.18
CA ALA A 39 -9.96 -7.32 5.52
C ALA A 39 -11.11 -8.13 4.99
N ARG A 40 -10.80 -8.84 3.91
CA ARG A 40 -11.63 -9.87 3.34
C ARG A 40 -11.34 -11.18 4.09
N CYS A 41 -12.32 -11.68 4.82
CA CYS A 41 -12.24 -12.97 5.47
C CYS A 41 -12.99 -13.98 4.62
N TYR A 42 -12.31 -15.07 4.28
CA TYR A 42 -12.95 -16.23 3.66
C TYR A 42 -13.39 -17.14 4.81
N GLU A 43 -14.70 -17.37 4.90
CA GLU A 43 -15.20 -18.39 5.80
C GLU A 43 -14.89 -19.79 5.25
N SER A 44 -15.20 -20.84 6.01
CA SER A 44 -15.05 -22.23 5.58
C SER A 44 -15.76 -22.53 4.25
N ASP A 45 -16.77 -21.72 3.90
CA ASP A 45 -17.36 -21.67 2.56
C ASP A 45 -16.67 -20.58 1.71
N PRO A 46 -15.93 -20.94 0.65
CA PRO A 46 -15.22 -19.99 -0.20
C PRO A 46 -16.14 -19.06 -1.01
N LEU A 47 -17.45 -19.32 -1.06
CA LEU A 47 -18.45 -18.45 -1.68
C LEU A 47 -18.93 -17.34 -0.74
N VAL A 48 -18.65 -17.45 0.57
CA VAL A 48 -19.03 -16.47 1.57
C VAL A 48 -17.83 -15.58 1.91
N VAL A 49 -17.92 -14.33 1.46
CA VAL A 49 -16.91 -13.31 1.69
C VAL A 49 -17.42 -12.35 2.75
N THR A 50 -16.75 -12.29 3.89
CA THR A 50 -17.07 -11.31 4.94
C THR A 50 -16.04 -10.20 4.97
N LEU A 51 -16.51 -8.99 5.25
CA LEU A 51 -15.68 -7.81 5.45
C LEU A 51 -15.58 -7.55 6.94
N GLN A 52 -14.38 -7.60 7.49
CA GLN A 52 -14.14 -7.38 8.92
C GLN A 52 -13.15 -6.24 9.12
N TYR A 53 -13.39 -5.44 10.16
CA TYR A 53 -12.44 -4.37 10.52
C TYR A 53 -11.13 -4.99 11.00
N GLN A 54 -10.03 -4.41 10.56
CA GLN A 54 -8.70 -4.86 10.94
C GLN A 54 -8.29 -4.21 12.26
N ASP A 55 -8.32 -4.98 13.33
CA ASP A 55 -7.86 -4.55 14.67
C ASP A 55 -6.56 -5.27 15.08
N GLU A 56 -6.17 -6.31 14.35
CA GLU A 56 -4.97 -7.06 14.69
C GLU A 56 -3.72 -6.46 14.02
N ASP A 57 -2.76 -6.07 14.85
CA ASP A 57 -1.37 -5.83 14.43
C ASP A 57 -0.65 -7.15 14.08
N TYR A 58 -1.33 -8.30 14.17
CA TYR A 58 -0.82 -9.63 13.87
C TYR A 58 -1.21 -10.03 12.45
N GLY A 59 -0.24 -10.00 11.55
CA GLY A 59 -0.46 -10.35 10.15
C GLY A 59 0.87 -10.51 9.41
N TYR A 60 0.87 -11.36 8.40
CA TYR A 60 2.01 -11.57 7.51
C TYR A 60 2.18 -10.38 6.56
N GLY A 61 2.64 -9.22 7.06
CA GLY A 61 3.14 -8.08 6.28
C GLY A 61 2.50 -7.84 4.90
N TYR A 62 3.33 -7.65 3.87
CA TYR A 62 2.89 -7.50 2.47
C TYR A 62 2.47 -8.84 1.83
N ARG A 63 1.24 -9.28 2.09
CA ARG A 63 0.55 -10.34 1.32
C ARG A 63 -0.46 -9.74 0.34
N SER A 64 -0.83 -10.50 -0.70
CA SER A 64 -1.93 -10.18 -1.62
C SER A 64 -3.26 -9.90 -0.92
N GLU A 65 -3.44 -10.47 0.28
CA GLU A 65 -4.58 -10.23 1.18
C GLU A 65 -4.58 -8.81 1.79
N THR A 66 -3.46 -8.10 1.73
CA THR A 66 -3.25 -6.82 2.43
C THR A 66 -3.41 -5.61 1.49
N TYR A 67 -2.99 -5.75 0.23
CA TYR A 67 -3.20 -4.80 -0.86
C TYR A 67 -3.10 -5.53 -2.18
N ASN A 68 -3.82 -5.02 -3.17
CA ASN A 68 -3.88 -5.60 -4.50
C ASN A 68 -3.61 -4.56 -5.59
N GLU A 69 -3.79 -4.98 -6.82
CA GLU A 69 -3.66 -4.14 -8.01
C GLU A 69 -4.56 -2.90 -7.99
N PHE A 70 -5.79 -3.00 -7.46
CA PHE A 70 -6.68 -1.86 -7.27
C PHE A 70 -6.04 -0.81 -6.36
N ASP A 71 -5.48 -1.21 -5.22
CA ASP A 71 -4.86 -0.29 -4.27
C ASP A 71 -3.63 0.40 -4.90
N LEU A 72 -2.78 -0.37 -5.59
CA LEU A 72 -1.59 0.16 -6.27
C LEU A 72 -1.93 1.07 -7.44
N ARG A 73 -3.11 0.89 -8.07
CA ARG A 73 -3.55 1.73 -9.18
C ARG A 73 -3.72 3.19 -8.77
N LEU A 74 -4.00 3.47 -7.49
CA LEU A 74 -4.13 4.83 -6.97
C LEU A 74 -2.85 5.64 -7.18
N ARG A 75 -1.68 4.99 -7.05
CA ARG A 75 -0.40 5.66 -7.24
C ARG A 75 -0.24 6.24 -8.65
N LYS A 76 -0.77 5.59 -9.68
CA LYS A 76 -0.71 6.09 -11.06
C LYS A 76 -1.54 7.36 -11.21
N HIS A 77 -2.74 7.38 -10.64
CA HIS A 77 -3.59 8.56 -10.65
C HIS A 77 -2.96 9.71 -9.86
N LEU A 78 -2.38 9.44 -8.69
CA LEU A 78 -1.66 10.45 -7.90
C LEU A 78 -0.47 11.06 -8.67
N SER A 79 0.31 10.27 -9.43
CA SER A 79 1.39 10.85 -10.24
C SER A 79 0.93 11.78 -11.36
N LEU A 80 -0.30 11.59 -11.85
CA LEU A 80 -0.87 12.38 -12.95
C LEU A 80 -1.75 13.53 -12.43
N ALA A 81 -2.02 13.57 -11.13
CA ALA A 81 -2.89 14.56 -10.52
C ALA A 81 -2.24 15.94 -10.46
N GLU A 82 -3.06 16.98 -10.62
CA GLU A 82 -2.65 18.35 -10.34
C GLU A 82 -2.16 18.49 -8.89
N GLU A 83 -1.24 19.41 -8.62
CA GLU A 83 -0.64 19.62 -7.29
C GLU A 83 -1.67 19.82 -6.19
N SER A 84 -2.69 20.65 -6.44
CA SER A 84 -3.76 20.92 -5.47
C SER A 84 -4.60 19.67 -5.13
N CYS A 85 -4.84 18.80 -6.11
CA CYS A 85 -5.59 17.56 -5.94
C CYS A 85 -4.73 16.49 -5.25
N TRP A 86 -3.47 16.36 -5.68
CA TRP A 86 -2.50 15.47 -5.07
C TRP A 86 -2.30 15.79 -3.58
N GLN A 87 -2.12 17.06 -3.21
CA GLN A 87 -1.93 17.48 -1.82
C GLN A 87 -3.13 17.11 -0.96
N ARG A 88 -4.36 17.37 -1.43
CA ARG A 88 -5.59 16.97 -0.73
C ARG A 88 -5.68 15.46 -0.52
N CYS A 89 -5.31 14.66 -1.53
CA CYS A 89 -5.28 13.21 -1.40
C CYS A 89 -4.19 12.74 -0.41
N ALA A 90 -3.00 13.32 -0.49
CA ALA A 90 -1.89 13.03 0.42
C ALA A 90 -2.27 13.36 1.87
N ASP A 91 -2.92 14.51 2.12
CA ASP A 91 -3.36 14.91 3.46
C ASP A 91 -4.38 13.91 4.03
N LYS A 92 -5.33 13.41 3.22
CA LYS A 92 -6.28 12.36 3.65
C LYS A 92 -5.57 11.05 3.99
N LEU A 93 -4.62 10.63 3.17
CA LEU A 93 -3.83 9.40 3.40
C LEU A 93 -3.00 9.50 4.69
N ILE A 94 -2.38 10.64 4.93
CA ILE A 94 -1.58 10.90 6.14
C ILE A 94 -2.49 10.97 7.37
N ALA A 95 -3.63 11.66 7.27
CA ALA A 95 -4.60 11.75 8.37
C ALA A 95 -5.16 10.38 8.78
N ALA A 96 -5.22 9.41 7.85
CA ALA A 96 -5.67 8.05 8.13
C ALA A 96 -4.62 7.17 8.84
N LEU A 97 -3.32 7.52 8.77
CA LEU A 97 -2.22 6.72 9.32
C LEU A 97 -2.40 6.26 10.78
N PRO A 98 -2.85 7.11 11.73
CA PRO A 98 -2.98 6.71 13.13
C PRO A 98 -3.99 5.57 13.33
N GLY A 99 -5.04 5.51 12.50
CA GLY A 99 -6.07 4.48 12.57
C GLY A 99 -5.69 3.19 11.86
N ILE A 100 -4.86 3.25 10.82
CA ILE A 100 -4.46 2.07 10.04
C ILE A 100 -3.61 1.13 10.92
N THR A 101 -3.83 -0.18 10.82
CA THR A 101 -3.01 -1.19 11.53
C THR A 101 -1.54 -1.11 11.11
N LYS A 102 -0.60 -1.36 12.04
CA LYS A 102 0.82 -1.08 11.81
C LYS A 102 1.39 -1.82 10.60
N VAL A 103 0.89 -3.03 10.31
CA VAL A 103 1.31 -3.86 9.18
C VAL A 103 0.91 -3.28 7.81
N ARG A 104 -0.12 -2.42 7.76
CA ARG A 104 -0.64 -1.79 6.52
C ARG A 104 -0.10 -0.38 6.29
N ARG A 105 0.39 0.32 7.32
CA ARG A 105 0.91 1.68 7.20
C ARG A 105 2.02 1.86 6.15
N PRO A 106 2.94 0.90 5.93
CA PRO A 106 3.97 1.05 4.91
C PRO A 106 3.42 1.22 3.48
N PHE A 107 2.15 0.88 3.25
CA PHE A 107 1.46 1.18 2.00
C PHE A 107 1.29 2.66 1.72
N ILE A 108 1.02 3.47 2.74
CA ILE A 108 0.90 4.91 2.59
C ILE A 108 2.25 5.51 2.15
N ALA A 109 3.35 5.05 2.73
CA ALA A 109 4.69 5.45 2.31
C ALA A 109 4.97 5.06 0.85
N LEU A 110 4.53 3.87 0.42
CA LEU A 110 4.71 3.39 -0.95
C LEU A 110 3.94 4.23 -1.98
N ILE A 111 2.71 4.65 -1.67
CA ILE A 111 1.89 5.45 -2.60
C ILE A 111 2.23 6.96 -2.57
N LEU A 112 3.03 7.40 -1.60
CA LEU A 112 3.51 8.79 -1.47
C LEU A 112 5.05 8.84 -1.39
N PRO A 113 5.78 8.40 -2.43
CA PRO A 113 7.25 8.45 -2.43
C PRO A 113 7.79 9.89 -2.35
N GLU A 114 7.00 10.89 -2.72
CA GLU A 114 7.33 12.32 -2.59
C GLU A 114 7.36 12.80 -1.14
N LYS A 115 6.85 11.99 -0.19
CA LYS A 115 6.84 12.27 1.25
C LYS A 115 7.67 11.23 2.03
N PRO A 116 9.00 11.20 1.82
CA PRO A 116 9.87 10.21 2.45
C PRO A 116 9.90 10.30 3.98
N GLU A 117 9.52 11.45 4.55
CA GLU A 117 9.32 11.63 5.98
C GLU A 117 8.37 10.58 6.58
N ILE A 118 7.33 10.18 5.85
CA ILE A 118 6.38 9.14 6.28
C ILE A 118 7.12 7.82 6.45
N ALA A 119 7.93 7.44 5.47
CA ALA A 119 8.71 6.20 5.54
C ALA A 119 9.70 6.24 6.71
N ASN A 120 10.39 7.36 6.89
CA ASN A 120 11.37 7.55 7.96
C ASN A 120 10.72 7.43 9.36
N GLU A 121 9.55 8.04 9.56
CA GLU A 121 8.80 7.96 10.81
C GLU A 121 8.28 6.55 11.08
N LEU A 122 7.75 5.88 10.05
CA LEU A 122 7.24 4.53 10.19
C LEU A 122 8.31 3.56 10.68
N VAL A 123 9.56 3.68 10.21
CA VAL A 123 10.71 2.88 10.71
C VAL A 123 10.90 3.01 12.23
N GLY A 124 10.59 4.17 12.81
CA GLY A 124 10.69 4.40 14.26
C GLY A 124 9.52 3.84 15.07
N LEU A 125 8.35 3.68 14.44
CA LEU A 125 7.10 3.24 15.07
C LEU A 125 6.84 1.73 14.96
N GLU A 126 7.73 1.00 14.27
CA GLU A 126 7.50 -0.40 13.97
C GLU A 126 7.61 -1.30 15.21
N CYS A 127 6.65 -2.22 15.35
CA CYS A 127 6.70 -3.27 16.35
C CYS A 127 7.75 -4.32 15.96
N PRO A 128 8.57 -4.84 16.89
CA PRO A 128 9.48 -5.96 16.65
C PRO A 128 8.79 -7.22 16.09
N ARG A 129 7.46 -7.33 16.30
CA ARG A 129 6.62 -8.46 15.85
C ARG A 129 6.03 -8.30 14.44
N THR A 130 6.18 -7.14 13.79
CA THR A 130 5.75 -6.99 12.38
C THR A 130 6.69 -7.76 11.45
N HIS A 131 6.12 -8.50 10.49
CA HIS A 131 6.88 -9.32 9.55
C HIS A 131 7.86 -8.49 8.70
N PHE A 132 9.02 -9.08 8.39
CA PHE A 132 10.13 -8.45 7.65
C PHE A 132 9.74 -7.82 6.30
N HIS A 133 8.67 -8.30 5.66
CA HIS A 133 8.26 -7.88 4.31
C HIS A 133 7.70 -6.46 4.25
N SER A 134 7.00 -5.98 5.28
CA SER A 134 6.47 -4.61 5.29
C SER A 134 7.60 -3.56 5.44
N LYS A 135 8.64 -3.92 6.20
CA LYS A 135 9.83 -3.08 6.46
C LYS A 135 10.69 -2.88 5.21
N LYS A 136 10.74 -3.91 4.37
CA LYS A 136 11.47 -3.93 3.10
C LYS A 136 11.03 -2.84 2.14
N TRP A 137 9.74 -2.48 2.15
CA TRP A 137 9.17 -1.45 1.29
C TRP A 137 9.53 -0.03 1.70
N LEU A 138 9.65 0.20 3.01
CA LEU A 138 10.12 1.49 3.52
C LEU A 138 11.51 1.83 2.96
N LYS A 139 12.34 0.85 2.58
CA LYS A 139 13.66 1.08 1.96
C LYS A 139 13.59 1.82 0.64
N VAL A 140 12.51 1.65 -0.12
CA VAL A 140 12.37 2.26 -1.46
C VAL A 140 12.14 3.76 -1.36
N VAL A 141 11.55 4.21 -0.24
CA VAL A 141 11.09 5.58 -0.04
C VAL A 141 11.87 6.32 1.04
N ALA A 142 12.32 5.62 2.09
CA ALA A 142 13.09 6.20 3.18
C ALA A 142 14.43 6.78 2.67
N ASN A 143 14.72 7.99 3.10
CA ASN A 143 15.93 8.71 2.72
C ASN A 143 16.74 9.20 3.94
N ASP A 144 16.21 9.07 5.16
CA ASP A 144 16.95 9.41 6.37
C ASP A 144 18.05 8.35 6.61
N PRO A 145 19.33 8.74 6.73
CA PRO A 145 20.42 7.79 6.92
C PRO A 145 20.25 6.88 8.15
N THR A 146 19.59 7.37 9.21
CA THR A 146 19.35 6.59 10.43
C THR A 146 18.25 5.55 10.21
N ALA A 147 17.15 5.94 9.56
CA ALA A 147 16.08 5.06 9.16
C ALA A 147 16.58 3.98 8.18
N VAL A 148 17.35 4.39 7.18
CA VAL A 148 18.00 3.46 6.24
C VAL A 148 18.85 2.46 7.01
N ARG A 149 19.76 2.90 7.89
CA ARG A 149 20.62 2.02 8.70
C ARG A 149 19.87 1.02 9.58
N LYS A 150 18.71 1.42 10.13
CA LYS A 150 17.82 0.49 10.85
C LYS A 150 17.23 -0.55 9.90
N LEU A 151 16.85 -0.14 8.70
CA LEU A 151 16.33 -1.02 7.66
C LEU A 151 17.42 -1.96 7.09
N GLU A 152 18.69 -1.55 7.10
CA GLU A 152 19.83 -2.39 6.72
C GLU A 152 19.94 -3.66 7.56
N HIS A 153 19.54 -3.63 8.83
CA HIS A 153 19.57 -4.83 9.69
C HIS A 153 18.59 -5.93 9.25
N TYR A 154 17.64 -5.58 8.38
CA TYR A 154 16.65 -6.49 7.81
C TYR A 154 17.05 -6.97 6.38
N TRP A 155 18.35 -6.93 6.03
CA TRP A 155 18.89 -7.26 4.69
C TRP A 155 19.06 -8.74 4.34
N SER A 156 18.57 -9.70 5.14
CA SER A 156 18.88 -11.11 4.91
C SER A 156 18.42 -11.69 3.56
N GLN A 157 17.59 -10.98 2.78
CA GLN A 157 17.22 -11.34 1.42
C GLN A 157 16.98 -10.07 0.60
N ASP A 158 17.74 -9.89 -0.46
CA ASP A 158 17.61 -8.75 -1.37
C ASP A 158 16.29 -8.85 -2.13
N ILE A 159 15.42 -7.85 -1.95
CA ILE A 159 14.07 -7.80 -2.55
C ILE A 159 14.18 -7.84 -4.08
N PHE A 160 15.30 -7.36 -4.62
CA PHE A 160 15.55 -7.20 -6.03
C PHE A 160 16.19 -8.43 -6.69
N SER A 161 16.87 -9.29 -5.92
CA SER A 161 17.70 -10.37 -6.49
C SER A 161 17.47 -11.76 -5.92
N ASP A 162 16.67 -11.92 -4.86
CA ASP A 162 16.50 -13.22 -4.25
C ASP A 162 15.43 -14.08 -4.94
N ARG A 163 15.91 -15.05 -5.72
CA ARG A 163 15.11 -16.08 -6.38
C ARG A 163 14.42 -17.02 -5.38
N GLU A 164 14.88 -17.13 -4.13
CA GLU A 164 14.19 -17.94 -3.09
C GLU A 164 12.85 -17.34 -2.66
N ALA A 165 12.67 -16.03 -2.76
CA ALA A 165 11.37 -15.40 -2.62
C ALA A 165 10.39 -15.80 -3.76
N SER A 166 10.86 -16.53 -4.80
CA SER A 166 9.99 -17.10 -5.83
C SER A 166 9.08 -18.22 -5.32
N TYR A 167 9.42 -18.90 -4.23
CA TYR A 167 8.50 -19.88 -3.62
C TYR A 167 7.28 -19.21 -2.99
N MET A 168 7.39 -17.94 -2.59
CA MET A 168 6.29 -17.10 -2.10
C MET A 168 5.76 -16.13 -3.18
N SER A 169 6.16 -16.29 -4.44
CA SER A 169 5.67 -15.46 -5.56
C SER A 169 4.15 -15.51 -5.72
N HIS A 170 3.52 -16.59 -5.26
CA HIS A 170 2.06 -16.75 -5.21
C HIS A 170 1.41 -15.84 -4.17
N GLU A 171 2.09 -15.52 -3.07
CA GLU A 171 1.53 -14.75 -1.94
C GLU A 171 1.82 -13.24 -2.02
N ASN A 172 2.88 -12.82 -2.72
CA ASN A 172 3.27 -11.41 -2.82
C ASN A 172 3.48 -10.94 -4.28
N HIS A 173 2.65 -11.45 -5.21
CA HIS A 173 2.69 -11.10 -6.63
C HIS A 173 2.68 -9.58 -6.87
N PHE A 174 1.88 -8.85 -6.09
CA PHE A 174 1.68 -7.41 -6.24
C PHE A 174 2.84 -6.57 -5.76
N GLY A 175 3.55 -7.02 -4.74
CA GLY A 175 4.79 -6.37 -4.33
C GLY A 175 5.83 -6.39 -5.45
N TYR A 176 6.04 -7.52 -6.10
CA TYR A 176 6.98 -7.57 -7.23
C TYR A 176 6.53 -6.75 -8.45
N ALA A 177 5.22 -6.70 -8.72
CA ALA A 177 4.67 -5.87 -9.78
C ALA A 177 4.88 -4.37 -9.52
N ALA A 178 4.70 -3.93 -8.28
CA ALA A 178 4.95 -2.54 -7.87
C ALA A 178 6.42 -2.12 -8.05
N LEU A 179 7.39 -3.04 -7.84
CA LEU A 179 8.81 -2.77 -8.08
C LEU A 179 9.20 -2.74 -9.56
N ARG A 180 8.46 -3.46 -10.41
CA ARG A 180 8.71 -3.53 -11.86
C ARG A 180 8.07 -2.38 -12.62
N ASP A 181 7.07 -1.72 -12.05
CA ASP A 181 6.43 -0.55 -12.66
C ASP A 181 7.18 0.73 -12.26
N PRO A 182 7.92 1.36 -13.19
CA PRO A 182 8.65 2.59 -12.88
C PRO A 182 7.72 3.69 -12.39
N LEU A 183 6.44 3.68 -12.77
CA LEU A 183 5.49 4.72 -12.39
C LEU A 183 5.10 4.67 -10.90
N ILE A 184 5.30 3.53 -10.23
CA ILE A 184 5.00 3.39 -8.80
C ILE A 184 6.15 3.96 -7.95
N ILE A 185 7.40 3.77 -8.39
CA ILE A 185 8.61 4.24 -7.68
C ILE A 185 9.04 5.65 -8.14
N SER A 186 8.72 6.05 -9.36
CA SER A 186 9.18 7.34 -9.91
C SER A 186 8.44 8.50 -9.26
N PRO A 187 9.15 9.51 -8.71
CA PRO A 187 8.50 10.70 -8.17
C PRO A 187 7.61 11.38 -9.21
N LYS A 188 6.55 12.04 -8.74
CA LYS A 188 5.58 12.80 -9.54
C LYS A 188 6.29 13.60 -10.64
N ARG A 189 5.84 13.45 -11.90
CA ARG A 189 6.40 14.22 -13.01
C ARG A 189 5.92 15.66 -12.86
N ASN A 190 6.83 16.55 -12.44
CA ASN A 190 6.57 17.98 -12.50
C ASN A 190 6.49 18.38 -13.98
N HIS A 191 5.28 18.68 -14.45
CA HIS A 191 5.10 19.38 -15.72
C HIS A 191 5.57 20.83 -15.49
N VAL A 192 6.77 21.14 -15.99
CA VAL A 192 7.29 22.50 -16.17
C VAL A 192 6.64 23.14 -17.37
#